data_AF-A0A7K8M9H4-F1
#
_entry.id   AF-A0A7K8M9H4-F1
#
_cell.length_a   1.000
_cell.length_b   1.000
_cell.length_c   1.000
_cell.angle_alpha   90.00
_cell.angle_beta   90.00
_cell.angle_gamma   90.00
#
_symmetry.space_group_name_H-M   'P 1'
#
loop_
_entity.id
_entity.type
_entity.pdbx_description
1 polymer ?
#
loop_
_entity_poly.entity_id
_entity_poly.type
_entity_poly.pdbx_seq_one_letter_code
_entity_poly.pdbx_strand_id
1 'polypeptide(L)'
;TLFFSRYSTSAFSKLSRVGIRHPPPLPFIGNLFFFREGFWENHTKLITEYGPVCGYYIGRQMFVVVSSPEMIKQILVTDFSNFTNRTKPNLISKPMLDSILCLRDDRWKYVRSLLTPAFSDTKLKEMTPLINRACDILLCNLKVYADSGKAFDIQRCYNCFTLDVVGSVAFGTEVDSQKNPDDPFVKNCRTFFEISLFKPLLILILSFPFIMIPLLRIFPNKKQKELNGFFIQTIKNAIVYRHQQDAAERRRDFLQWMLDTRDFFFFPAPGCSDVIGPSAAPRQNEAPLVGRTPSEKAQKMLTEDEIAGQAFLFLIAGYETTTSTLSFATYLLATNPECQEKVLREVDEFSAKH
;
A
#
# COMPACT_ATOMS: atom_id res chain seq x y z
N THR A 1 -0.95 -25.59 35.44
CA THR A 1 0.28 -25.84 34.64
C THR A 1 0.00 -26.54 33.32
N LEU A 2 -0.76 -27.63 33.28
CA LEU A 2 -1.05 -28.40 32.05
C LEU A 2 -1.78 -27.60 30.95
N PHE A 3 -2.76 -26.77 31.32
CA PHE A 3 -3.50 -25.93 30.36
C PHE A 3 -2.59 -24.94 29.63
N PHE A 4 -1.72 -24.25 30.35
CA PHE A 4 -0.79 -23.26 29.79
C PHE A 4 0.23 -23.91 28.87
N SER A 5 0.77 -25.07 29.27
CA SER A 5 1.68 -25.87 28.44
C SER A 5 1.01 -26.43 27.18
N ARG A 6 -0.26 -26.85 27.27
CA ARG A 6 -1.01 -27.29 26.08
C ARG A 6 -1.35 -26.13 25.16
N TYR A 7 -1.76 -25.00 25.73
CA TYR A 7 -2.06 -23.80 24.96
C TYR A 7 -0.84 -23.34 24.16
N SER A 8 0.33 -23.29 24.80
CA SER A 8 1.55 -22.75 24.21
C SER A 8 2.03 -23.48 22.94
N THR A 9 1.73 -24.77 22.79
CA THR A 9 2.20 -25.60 21.65
C THR A 9 1.08 -26.11 20.75
N SER A 10 -0.19 -26.04 21.18
CA SER A 10 -1.35 -26.60 20.46
C SER A 10 -1.48 -26.19 18.98
N ALA A 11 -0.99 -25.00 18.62
CA ALA A 11 -1.07 -24.49 17.25
C ALA A 11 -0.05 -25.13 16.28
N PHE A 12 1.01 -25.76 16.81
CA PHE A 12 2.24 -26.07 16.08
C PHE A 12 2.30 -27.46 15.43
N SER A 13 1.20 -28.21 15.48
CA SER A 13 1.13 -29.54 14.84
C SER A 13 0.60 -29.49 13.41
N LYS A 14 0.00 -28.37 12.98
CA LYS A 14 -0.71 -28.29 11.70
C LYS A 14 0.20 -28.52 10.48
N LEU A 15 1.38 -27.89 10.44
CA LEU A 15 2.31 -28.00 9.32
C LEU A 15 2.84 -29.45 9.20
N SER A 16 3.26 -30.04 10.32
CA SER A 16 3.76 -31.42 10.32
C SER A 16 2.67 -32.43 9.91
N ARG A 17 1.41 -32.20 10.31
CA ARG A 17 0.27 -33.06 9.89
C ARG A 17 0.01 -33.07 8.39
N VAL A 18 0.30 -31.96 7.71
CA VAL A 18 0.17 -31.85 6.24
C VAL A 18 1.49 -32.12 5.51
N GLY A 19 2.52 -32.60 6.22
CA GLY A 19 3.81 -32.96 5.63
C GLY A 19 4.70 -31.77 5.24
N ILE A 20 4.38 -30.54 5.67
CA ILE A 20 5.21 -29.36 5.37
C ILE A 20 6.33 -29.26 6.39
N ARG A 21 7.58 -29.19 5.89
CA ARG A 21 8.77 -29.04 6.73
C ARG A 21 8.89 -27.60 7.26
N HIS A 22 9.30 -27.46 8.51
CA HIS A 22 9.46 -26.16 9.17
C HIS A 22 10.47 -26.25 10.32
N PRO A 23 11.10 -25.12 10.72
CA PRO A 23 11.91 -25.07 11.92
C PRO A 23 11.07 -25.32 13.19
N PRO A 24 11.68 -25.86 14.25
CA PRO A 24 10.99 -26.12 15.51
C PRO A 24 10.44 -24.79 16.10
N PRO A 25 9.12 -24.67 16.31
CA PRO A 25 8.53 -23.46 16.84
C PRO A 25 8.71 -23.35 18.35
N LEU A 26 8.97 -22.14 18.85
CA LEU A 26 9.02 -21.84 20.27
C LEU A 26 7.59 -21.74 20.85
N PRO A 27 7.38 -22.14 22.12
CA PRO A 27 6.09 -21.98 22.80
C PRO A 27 5.54 -20.55 22.66
N PHE A 28 4.24 -20.41 22.41
CA PHE A 28 3.48 -19.15 22.20
C PHE A 28 3.81 -18.36 20.93
N ILE A 29 5.09 -18.14 20.65
CA ILE A 29 5.55 -17.17 19.65
C ILE A 29 5.89 -17.80 18.29
N GLY A 30 5.96 -19.12 18.22
CA GLY A 30 6.32 -19.84 17.00
C GLY A 30 7.79 -19.57 16.64
N ASN A 31 8.02 -19.21 15.39
CA ASN A 31 9.32 -18.87 14.84
C ASN A 31 9.57 -17.35 14.80
N LEU A 32 8.86 -16.54 15.61
CA LEU A 32 9.02 -15.07 15.60
C LEU A 32 10.49 -14.62 15.71
N PHE A 33 11.28 -15.23 16.60
CA PHE A 33 12.68 -14.88 16.78
C PHE A 33 13.61 -15.39 15.67
N PHE A 34 13.17 -16.37 14.88
CA PHE A 34 13.89 -16.75 13.66
C PHE A 34 13.97 -15.57 12.69
N PHE A 35 13.01 -14.64 12.74
CA PHE A 35 12.98 -13.45 11.87
C PHE A 35 13.50 -12.18 12.54
N ARG A 36 14.19 -12.27 13.70
CA ARG A 36 14.67 -11.09 14.45
C ARG A 36 15.61 -10.20 13.63
N GLU A 37 16.43 -10.80 12.78
CA GLU A 37 17.39 -10.12 11.91
C GLU A 37 16.78 -9.66 10.58
N GLY A 38 15.49 -9.93 10.36
CA GLY A 38 14.78 -9.56 9.14
C GLY A 38 14.11 -10.76 8.47
N PHE A 39 13.23 -10.48 7.51
CA PHE A 39 12.51 -11.53 6.80
C PHE A 39 13.26 -12.10 5.60
N TRP A 40 14.05 -11.29 4.90
CA TRP A 40 14.65 -11.67 3.62
C TRP A 40 15.59 -12.87 3.74
N GLU A 41 16.70 -12.71 4.46
CA GLU A 41 17.71 -13.76 4.62
C GLU A 41 17.12 -15.01 5.28
N ASN A 42 16.22 -14.84 6.23
CA ASN A 42 15.60 -15.94 6.94
C ASN A 42 14.62 -16.72 6.06
N HIS A 43 13.91 -16.09 5.11
CA HIS A 43 13.18 -16.82 4.08
C HIS A 43 14.11 -17.59 3.14
N THR A 44 15.26 -17.02 2.76
CA THR A 44 16.26 -17.74 1.97
C THR A 44 16.76 -18.98 2.72
N LYS A 45 17.14 -18.84 4.00
CA LYS A 45 17.54 -19.97 4.86
C LYS A 45 16.45 -21.04 4.95
N LEU A 46 15.19 -20.63 5.13
CA LEU A 46 14.05 -21.56 5.14
C LEU A 46 13.97 -22.38 3.85
N ILE A 47 14.05 -21.72 2.70
CA ILE A 47 13.96 -22.39 1.39
C ILE A 47 15.14 -23.35 1.19
N THR A 48 16.36 -22.94 1.56
CA THR A 48 17.56 -23.76 1.42
C THR A 48 17.53 -25.00 2.32
N GLU A 49 17.14 -24.86 3.58
CA GLU A 49 17.17 -25.95 4.57
C GLU A 49 15.93 -26.86 4.52
N TYR A 50 14.75 -26.27 4.32
CA TYR A 50 13.47 -26.98 4.39
C TYR A 50 12.83 -27.20 3.02
N GLY A 51 13.46 -26.73 1.95
CA GLY A 51 13.07 -26.98 0.57
C GLY A 51 12.06 -25.97 0.00
N PRO A 52 11.64 -26.18 -1.27
CA PRO A 52 10.87 -25.20 -2.04
C PRO A 52 9.43 -24.99 -1.56
N VAL A 53 8.92 -25.92 -0.74
CA VAL A 53 7.68 -25.77 0.01
C VAL A 53 8.00 -26.04 1.47
N CYS A 54 8.03 -24.97 2.25
CA CYS A 54 8.30 -25.03 3.68
C CYS A 54 7.30 -24.15 4.43
N GLY A 55 7.36 -24.13 5.75
CA GLY A 55 6.48 -23.28 6.54
C GLY A 55 7.13 -22.78 7.81
N TYR A 56 6.42 -21.92 8.50
CA TYR A 56 6.79 -21.42 9.82
C TYR A 56 5.54 -20.94 10.56
N TYR A 57 5.70 -20.61 11.84
CA TYR A 57 4.65 -20.03 12.66
C TYR A 57 5.04 -18.63 13.13
N ILE A 58 4.10 -17.68 13.13
CA ILE A 58 4.25 -16.41 13.85
C ILE A 58 3.11 -16.31 14.85
N GLY A 59 3.45 -16.26 16.14
CA GLY A 59 2.47 -16.49 17.19
C GLY A 59 1.84 -17.86 17.00
N ARG A 60 0.51 -17.88 16.84
CA ARG A 60 -0.28 -19.11 16.62
C ARG A 60 -0.66 -19.34 15.14
N GLN A 61 -0.27 -18.44 14.25
CA GLN A 61 -0.66 -18.49 12.83
C GLN A 61 0.41 -19.24 12.03
N MET A 62 -0.04 -20.16 11.16
CA MET A 62 0.83 -20.87 10.22
C MET A 62 1.01 -20.07 8.93
N PHE A 63 2.23 -20.12 8.40
CA PHE A 63 2.60 -19.55 7.12
C PHE A 63 3.25 -20.66 6.28
N VAL A 64 2.89 -20.72 5.00
CA VAL A 64 3.48 -21.62 4.02
C VAL A 64 4.24 -20.77 3.02
N VAL A 65 5.50 -21.11 2.81
CA VAL A 65 6.41 -20.48 1.86
C VAL A 65 6.51 -21.38 0.65
N VAL A 66 6.32 -20.79 -0.52
CA VAL A 66 6.41 -21.47 -1.82
C VAL A 66 7.42 -20.70 -2.68
N SER A 67 8.45 -21.39 -3.16
CA SER A 67 9.52 -20.77 -3.96
C SER A 67 9.69 -21.35 -5.36
N SER A 68 8.91 -22.37 -5.74
CA SER A 68 8.86 -22.87 -7.13
C SER A 68 8.07 -21.91 -8.01
N PRO A 69 8.63 -21.45 -9.15
CA PRO A 69 7.91 -20.59 -10.09
C PRO A 69 6.60 -21.19 -10.60
N GLU A 70 6.57 -22.50 -10.83
CA GLU A 70 5.41 -23.24 -11.31
C GLU A 70 4.28 -23.20 -10.29
N MET A 71 4.59 -23.45 -9.01
CA MET A 71 3.61 -23.38 -7.92
C MET A 71 3.16 -21.95 -7.63
N ILE A 72 4.07 -20.97 -7.71
CA ILE A 72 3.72 -19.55 -7.56
C ILE A 72 2.73 -19.15 -8.66
N LYS A 73 2.98 -19.53 -9.92
CA LYS A 73 2.06 -19.30 -11.04
C LYS A 73 0.71 -20.00 -10.81
N GLN A 74 0.73 -21.24 -10.32
CA GLN A 74 -0.48 -21.96 -9.99
C GLN A 74 -1.33 -21.22 -8.96
N ILE A 75 -0.72 -20.71 -7.88
CA ILE A 75 -1.41 -20.00 -6.80
C ILE A 75 -1.89 -18.60 -7.23
N LEU A 76 -1.02 -17.82 -7.89
CA LEU A 76 -1.28 -16.41 -8.18
C LEU A 76 -2.06 -16.18 -9.49
N VAL A 77 -2.09 -17.17 -10.39
CA VAL A 77 -2.74 -17.06 -11.70
C VAL A 77 -3.78 -18.15 -11.91
N THR A 78 -3.38 -19.42 -11.97
CA THR A 78 -4.27 -20.52 -12.38
C THR A 78 -5.43 -20.73 -11.42
N ASP A 79 -5.12 -20.88 -10.12
CA ASP A 79 -6.07 -21.17 -9.04
C ASP A 79 -6.35 -19.92 -8.20
N PHE A 80 -6.20 -18.72 -8.77
CA PHE A 80 -6.33 -17.46 -8.04
C PHE A 80 -7.68 -17.34 -7.29
N SER A 81 -8.75 -17.96 -7.82
CA SER A 81 -10.07 -18.01 -7.16
C SER A 81 -9.99 -18.59 -5.73
N ASN A 82 -9.12 -19.58 -5.49
CA ASN A 82 -8.90 -20.19 -4.18
C ASN A 82 -8.04 -19.30 -3.24
N PHE A 83 -7.27 -18.36 -3.82
CA PHE A 83 -6.29 -17.53 -3.10
C PHE A 83 -6.59 -16.01 -3.23
N THR A 84 -7.87 -15.66 -3.35
CA THR A 84 -8.30 -14.27 -3.65
C THR A 84 -7.85 -13.25 -2.58
N ASN A 85 -7.83 -13.65 -1.31
CA ASN A 85 -7.73 -12.72 -0.19
C ASN A 85 -6.34 -12.67 0.43
N ARG A 86 -5.90 -11.46 0.81
CA ARG A 86 -4.69 -11.26 1.62
C ARG A 86 -4.95 -11.58 3.09
N THR A 87 -3.87 -11.91 3.80
CA THR A 87 -3.92 -12.02 5.28
C THR A 87 -4.22 -10.64 5.86
N LYS A 88 -5.27 -10.54 6.68
CA LYS A 88 -5.67 -9.32 7.36
C LYS A 88 -5.22 -9.35 8.82
N PRO A 89 -4.26 -8.50 9.24
CA PRO A 89 -3.92 -8.36 10.64
C PRO A 89 -5.13 -7.91 11.46
N ASN A 90 -5.33 -8.54 12.63
CA ASN A 90 -6.50 -8.33 13.48
C ASN A 90 -6.63 -6.91 14.08
N LEU A 91 -5.56 -6.12 13.99
CA LEU A 91 -5.44 -4.78 14.56
C LEU A 91 -5.42 -3.67 13.49
N ILE A 92 -5.65 -4.01 12.21
CA ILE A 92 -5.85 -2.98 11.20
C ILE A 92 -7.14 -2.22 11.52
N SER A 93 -7.04 -0.90 11.55
CA SER A 93 -8.13 0.05 11.77
C SER A 93 -8.41 0.87 10.52
N LYS A 94 -9.54 1.59 10.52
CA LYS A 94 -9.82 2.62 9.50
C LYS A 94 -8.73 3.71 9.53
N PRO A 95 -8.40 4.33 8.38
CA PRO A 95 -9.02 4.09 7.06
C PRO A 95 -8.43 2.89 6.28
N MET A 96 -7.27 2.35 6.67
CA MET A 96 -6.62 1.21 5.98
C MET A 96 -7.53 -0.02 5.84
N LEU A 97 -8.41 -0.25 6.82
CA LEU A 97 -9.37 -1.34 6.83
C LEU A 97 -10.28 -1.39 5.58
N ASP A 98 -10.60 -0.23 5.02
CA ASP A 98 -11.52 -0.07 3.89
C ASP A 98 -10.75 0.06 2.55
N SER A 99 -9.42 -0.12 2.58
CA SER A 99 -8.56 -0.14 1.39
C SER A 99 -8.62 -1.48 0.64
N ILE A 100 -8.28 -1.47 -0.65
CA ILE A 100 -8.18 -2.67 -1.48
C ILE A 100 -7.20 -3.74 -0.95
N LEU A 101 -6.29 -3.40 -0.02
CA LEU A 101 -5.45 -4.40 0.65
C LEU A 101 -6.22 -5.25 1.67
N CYS A 102 -7.34 -4.74 2.21
CA CYS A 102 -8.11 -5.35 3.28
C CYS A 102 -9.54 -5.75 2.86
N LEU A 103 -10.07 -5.18 1.78
CA LEU A 103 -11.30 -5.64 1.14
C LEU A 103 -11.16 -7.10 0.71
N ARG A 104 -12.28 -7.81 0.66
CA ARG A 104 -12.30 -9.26 0.39
C ARG A 104 -13.26 -9.62 -0.73
N ASP A 105 -12.97 -10.75 -1.35
CA ASP A 105 -13.86 -11.46 -2.27
C ASP A 105 -14.43 -10.54 -3.36
N ASP A 106 -15.75 -10.55 -3.56
CA ASP A 106 -16.38 -9.79 -4.63
C ASP A 106 -16.32 -8.28 -4.40
N ARG A 107 -16.27 -7.81 -3.15
CA ARG A 107 -16.09 -6.38 -2.88
C ARG A 107 -14.69 -5.91 -3.31
N TRP A 108 -13.67 -6.71 -3.02
CA TRP A 108 -12.31 -6.46 -3.52
C TRP A 108 -12.26 -6.47 -5.05
N LYS A 109 -12.83 -7.49 -5.71
CA LYS A 109 -12.86 -7.55 -7.18
C LYS A 109 -13.52 -6.32 -7.78
N TYR A 110 -14.64 -5.92 -7.19
CA TYR A 110 -15.41 -4.78 -7.63
C TYR A 110 -14.63 -3.47 -7.48
N VAL A 111 -14.14 -3.15 -6.28
CA VAL A 111 -13.36 -1.93 -6.05
C VAL A 111 -12.08 -1.93 -6.90
N ARG A 112 -11.43 -3.08 -7.08
CA ARG A 112 -10.28 -3.21 -7.98
C ARG A 112 -10.61 -2.83 -9.42
N SER A 113 -11.76 -3.27 -9.91
CA SER A 113 -12.21 -2.96 -11.27
C SER A 113 -12.44 -1.46 -11.48
N LEU A 114 -12.89 -0.75 -10.43
CA LEU A 114 -13.07 0.70 -10.45
C LEU A 114 -11.76 1.49 -10.39
N LEU A 115 -10.77 1.01 -9.64
CA LEU A 115 -9.49 1.71 -9.45
C LEU A 115 -8.50 1.46 -10.59
N THR A 116 -8.62 0.33 -11.31
CA THR A 116 -7.67 -0.03 -12.37
C THR A 116 -7.57 1.04 -13.48
N PRO A 117 -8.67 1.63 -13.99
CA PRO A 117 -8.62 2.68 -15.00
C PRO A 117 -7.90 3.97 -14.57
N ALA A 118 -7.84 4.26 -13.26
CA ALA A 118 -7.12 5.41 -12.71
C ALA A 118 -5.60 5.35 -12.98
N PHE A 119 -5.08 4.18 -13.33
CA PHE A 119 -3.69 3.96 -13.71
C PHE A 119 -3.50 3.69 -15.20
N SER A 120 -4.47 4.08 -16.04
CA SER A 120 -4.30 4.07 -17.49
C SER A 120 -3.25 5.09 -17.95
N ASP A 121 -2.65 4.86 -19.12
CA ASP A 121 -1.63 5.75 -19.70
C ASP A 121 -2.10 7.20 -19.79
N THR A 122 -3.35 7.43 -20.23
CA THR A 122 -3.95 8.78 -20.30
C THR A 122 -3.98 9.46 -18.93
N LYS A 123 -4.40 8.73 -17.89
CA LYS A 123 -4.51 9.26 -16.52
C LYS A 123 -3.14 9.50 -15.92
N LEU A 124 -2.17 8.62 -16.17
CA LEU A 124 -0.78 8.82 -15.76
C LEU A 124 -0.18 10.08 -16.41
N LYS A 125 -0.44 10.31 -17.70
CA LYS A 125 -0.02 11.54 -18.40
C LYS A 125 -0.67 12.81 -17.83
N GLU A 126 -1.93 12.75 -17.42
CA GLU A 126 -2.60 13.86 -16.71
C GLU A 126 -1.91 14.21 -15.38
N MET A 127 -1.26 13.24 -14.72
CA MET A 127 -0.54 13.44 -13.45
C MET A 127 0.91 13.93 -13.62
N THR A 128 1.51 13.77 -14.81
CA THR A 128 2.90 14.16 -15.09
C THR A 128 3.24 15.59 -14.66
N PRO A 129 2.41 16.63 -14.89
CA PRO A 129 2.72 17.99 -14.43
C PRO A 129 2.90 18.10 -12.91
N LEU A 130 2.14 17.31 -12.14
CA LEU A 130 2.25 17.30 -10.67
C LEU A 130 3.55 16.67 -10.20
N ILE A 131 3.96 15.59 -10.88
CA ILE A 131 5.22 14.90 -10.60
C ILE A 131 6.40 15.80 -10.98
N ASN A 132 6.37 16.44 -12.14
CA ASN A 132 7.43 17.35 -12.60
C ASN A 132 7.65 18.51 -11.63
N ARG A 133 6.57 19.10 -11.10
CA ARG A 133 6.69 20.16 -10.09
C ARG A 133 7.41 19.69 -8.82
N ALA A 134 7.15 18.47 -8.36
CA ALA A 134 7.87 17.89 -7.22
C ALA A 134 9.34 17.60 -7.58
N CYS A 135 9.62 17.18 -8.82
CA CYS A 135 10.99 17.01 -9.32
C CYS A 135 11.76 18.35 -9.31
N ASP A 136 11.14 19.44 -9.74
CA ASP A 136 11.76 20.77 -9.74
C ASP A 136 12.14 21.21 -8.32
N ILE A 137 11.25 20.99 -7.35
CA ILE A 137 11.51 21.25 -5.92
C ILE A 137 12.68 20.39 -5.42
N LEU A 138 12.69 19.09 -5.74
CA LEU A 138 13.78 18.19 -5.39
C LEU A 138 15.12 18.68 -5.97
N LEU A 139 15.15 19.07 -7.25
CA LEU A 139 16.37 19.57 -7.90
C LEU A 139 16.88 20.86 -7.25
N CYS A 140 15.98 21.79 -6.91
CA CYS A 140 16.35 23.01 -6.18
C CYS A 140 16.98 22.68 -4.83
N ASN A 141 16.42 21.70 -4.12
CA ASN A 141 16.90 21.25 -2.83
C ASN A 141 18.26 20.51 -2.92
N LEU A 142 18.47 19.69 -3.96
CA LEU A 142 19.74 19.01 -4.21
C LEU A 142 20.85 19.98 -4.62
N LYS A 143 20.50 21.03 -5.37
CA LYS A 143 21.47 22.05 -5.81
C LYS A 143 22.16 22.75 -4.64
N VAL A 144 21.45 23.00 -3.54
CA VAL A 144 22.04 23.56 -2.31
C VAL A 144 23.17 22.67 -1.78
N TYR A 145 23.00 21.35 -1.82
CA TYR A 145 24.04 20.42 -1.39
C TYR A 145 25.20 20.37 -2.38
N ALA A 146 24.89 20.32 -3.68
CA ALA A 146 25.89 20.34 -4.74
C ALA A 146 26.80 21.58 -4.66
N ASP A 147 26.22 22.77 -4.51
CA ASP A 147 26.94 24.04 -4.39
C ASP A 147 27.77 24.12 -3.10
N SER A 148 27.29 23.48 -2.02
CA SER A 148 27.98 23.49 -0.72
C SER A 148 29.14 22.48 -0.61
N GLY A 149 29.16 21.45 -1.46
CA GLY A 149 30.08 20.31 -1.37
C GLY A 149 29.91 19.44 -0.12
N LYS A 150 28.87 19.64 0.68
CA LYS A 150 28.64 18.89 1.93
C LYS A 150 28.01 17.53 1.64
N ALA A 151 28.47 16.51 2.36
CA ALA A 151 27.79 15.23 2.42
C ALA A 151 26.37 15.40 2.99
N PHE A 152 25.43 14.66 2.44
CA PHE A 152 24.02 14.71 2.85
C PHE A 152 23.37 13.34 2.71
N ASP A 153 22.23 13.18 3.36
CA ASP A 153 21.40 11.99 3.28
C ASP A 153 20.38 12.12 2.15
N ILE A 154 20.63 11.41 1.04
CA ILE A 154 19.73 11.41 -0.13
C ILE A 154 18.36 10.79 0.19
N GLN A 155 18.29 9.83 1.12
CA GLN A 155 17.03 9.19 1.50
C GLN A 155 16.10 10.22 2.17
N ARG A 156 16.65 11.16 2.94
CA ARG A 156 15.88 12.28 3.49
C ARG A 156 15.28 13.16 2.40
N CYS A 157 16.02 13.45 1.33
CA CYS A 157 15.51 14.22 0.19
C CYS A 157 14.42 13.45 -0.56
N TYR A 158 14.62 12.16 -0.81
CA TYR A 158 13.60 11.33 -1.46
C TYR A 158 12.34 11.16 -0.61
N ASN A 159 12.47 11.07 0.71
CA ASN A 159 11.32 11.08 1.60
C ASN A 159 10.48 12.35 1.45
N CYS A 160 11.10 13.52 1.37
CA CYS A 160 10.36 14.75 1.14
C CYS A 160 9.71 14.75 -0.26
N PHE A 161 10.48 14.39 -1.29
CA PHE A 161 10.00 14.32 -2.66
C PHE A 161 8.78 13.39 -2.83
N THR A 162 8.85 12.16 -2.32
CA THR A 162 7.76 11.18 -2.45
C THR A 162 6.53 11.61 -1.66
N LEU A 163 6.70 12.26 -0.51
CA LEU A 163 5.60 12.84 0.23
C LEU A 163 4.91 13.96 -0.54
N ASP A 164 5.68 14.84 -1.16
CA ASP A 164 5.16 15.97 -1.93
C ASP A 164 4.41 15.47 -3.19
N VAL A 165 4.99 14.48 -3.89
CA VAL A 165 4.34 13.82 -5.03
C VAL A 165 3.02 13.19 -4.60
N VAL A 166 3.02 12.39 -3.54
CA VAL A 166 1.81 11.65 -3.15
C VAL A 166 0.77 12.56 -2.49
N GLY A 167 1.18 13.56 -1.71
CA GLY A 167 0.28 14.61 -1.21
C GLY A 167 -0.43 15.33 -2.36
N SER A 168 0.33 15.66 -3.42
CA SER A 168 -0.19 16.32 -4.61
C SER A 168 -1.11 15.42 -5.44
N VAL A 169 -0.70 14.18 -5.71
CA VAL A 169 -1.40 13.25 -6.61
C VAL A 169 -2.59 12.55 -5.95
N ALA A 170 -2.46 12.17 -4.68
CA ALA A 170 -3.50 11.41 -3.97
C ALA A 170 -4.50 12.31 -3.22
N PHE A 171 -4.08 13.48 -2.75
CA PHE A 171 -4.92 14.38 -1.93
C PHE A 171 -5.18 15.74 -2.59
N GLY A 172 -4.48 16.06 -3.69
CA GLY A 172 -4.54 17.38 -4.30
C GLY A 172 -3.93 18.48 -3.42
N THR A 173 -3.17 18.11 -2.40
CA THR A 173 -2.56 19.03 -1.43
C THR A 173 -1.13 19.32 -1.82
N GLU A 174 -0.79 20.59 -1.97
CA GLU A 174 0.60 20.99 -2.21
C GLU A 174 1.31 21.15 -0.88
N VAL A 175 2.35 20.34 -0.68
CA VAL A 175 3.20 20.37 0.50
C VAL A 175 4.63 20.56 -0.01
N ASP A 176 5.39 21.47 0.62
CA ASP A 176 6.86 21.51 0.51
C ASP A 176 7.41 20.92 1.80
N SER A 177 7.44 19.60 1.88
CA SER A 177 7.77 18.88 3.12
C SER A 177 9.22 19.04 3.55
N GLN A 178 10.10 19.47 2.63
CA GLN A 178 11.49 19.76 2.93
C GLN A 178 11.67 21.09 3.65
N LYS A 179 10.97 22.15 3.23
CA LYS A 179 11.02 23.45 3.92
C LYS A 179 10.10 23.53 5.14
N ASN A 180 9.01 22.75 5.14
CA ASN A 180 8.03 22.72 6.22
C ASN A 180 7.97 21.34 6.90
N PRO A 181 9.05 20.90 7.57
CA PRO A 181 9.07 19.58 8.23
C PRO A 181 8.08 19.50 9.40
N ASP A 182 7.65 20.65 9.93
CA ASP A 182 6.70 20.75 11.02
C ASP A 182 5.23 20.67 10.60
N ASP A 183 4.98 20.62 9.29
CA ASP A 183 3.64 20.48 8.74
C ASP A 183 2.92 19.23 9.31
N PRO A 184 1.65 19.36 9.74
CA PRO A 184 0.92 18.25 10.34
C PRO A 184 0.84 17.00 9.44
N PHE A 185 0.71 17.16 8.12
CA PHE A 185 0.68 16.06 7.18
C PHE A 185 2.01 15.31 7.17
N VAL A 186 3.13 16.04 7.13
CA VAL A 186 4.49 15.47 7.17
C VAL A 186 4.74 14.70 8.46
N LYS A 187 4.43 15.29 9.62
CA LYS A 187 4.60 14.65 10.93
C LYS A 187 3.78 13.38 11.07
N ASN A 188 2.52 13.40 10.63
CA ASN A 188 1.63 12.25 10.73
C ASN A 188 2.06 11.11 9.79
N CYS A 189 2.58 11.43 8.60
CA CYS A 189 3.14 10.42 7.70
C CYS A 189 4.37 9.73 8.31
N ARG A 190 5.38 10.49 8.77
CA ARG A 190 6.59 9.92 9.40
C ARG A 190 6.24 9.01 10.58
N THR A 191 5.35 9.49 11.45
CA THR A 191 4.90 8.73 12.63
C THR A 191 4.26 7.39 12.26
N PHE A 192 3.56 7.31 11.13
CA PHE A 192 2.94 6.08 10.65
C PHE A 192 4.00 5.02 10.26
N PHE A 193 5.13 5.44 9.69
CA PHE A 193 6.16 4.53 9.19
C PHE A 193 7.17 4.05 10.25
N GLU A 194 7.22 4.68 11.42
CA GLU A 194 8.09 4.28 12.54
C GLU A 194 7.61 3.02 13.32
N ILE A 195 6.69 2.23 12.77
CA ILE A 195 6.12 1.05 13.45
C ILE A 195 7.14 -0.11 13.47
N SER A 196 7.78 -0.31 14.62
CA SER A 196 8.69 -1.44 14.86
C SER A 196 7.93 -2.74 15.20
N LEU A 197 8.31 -3.84 14.54
CA LEU A 197 7.73 -5.18 14.68
C LEU A 197 8.20 -5.98 15.92
N PHE A 198 9.16 -5.50 16.72
CA PHE A 198 9.72 -6.27 17.85
C PHE A 198 9.45 -5.64 19.23
N LYS A 199 8.33 -4.93 19.38
CA LYS A 199 7.91 -4.41 20.69
C LYS A 199 7.37 -5.55 21.58
N PRO A 200 7.64 -5.57 22.90
CA PRO A 200 7.10 -6.57 23.84
C PRO A 200 5.58 -6.73 23.75
N LEU A 201 4.87 -5.63 23.45
CA LEU A 201 3.44 -5.64 23.23
C LEU A 201 3.02 -6.53 22.04
N LEU A 202 3.78 -6.55 20.94
CA LEU A 202 3.46 -7.43 19.80
C LEU A 202 3.60 -8.91 20.18
N ILE A 203 4.64 -9.25 20.96
CA ILE A 203 4.84 -10.62 21.45
C ILE A 203 3.62 -11.07 22.27
N LEU A 204 3.10 -10.20 23.13
CA LEU A 204 1.91 -10.48 23.93
C LEU A 204 0.66 -10.66 23.06
N ILE A 205 0.47 -9.81 22.05
CA ILE A 205 -0.64 -9.89 21.09
C ILE A 205 -0.59 -11.21 20.30
N LEU A 206 0.58 -11.60 19.80
CA LEU A 206 0.78 -12.82 19.03
C LEU A 206 0.60 -14.09 19.90
N SER A 207 1.01 -14.02 21.16
CA SER A 207 0.92 -15.12 22.12
C SER A 207 -0.52 -15.33 22.62
N PHE A 208 -1.25 -14.25 22.89
CA PHE A 208 -2.59 -14.27 23.50
C PHE A 208 -3.62 -13.45 22.71
N PRO A 209 -3.84 -13.74 21.42
CA PRO A 209 -4.70 -12.91 20.55
C PRO A 209 -6.13 -12.81 21.08
N PHE A 210 -6.68 -13.89 21.64
CA PHE A 210 -8.05 -13.92 22.15
C PHE A 210 -8.29 -13.02 23.37
N ILE A 211 -7.24 -12.65 24.11
CA ILE A 211 -7.34 -11.76 25.28
C ILE A 211 -6.89 -10.35 24.88
N MET A 212 -5.76 -10.23 24.19
CA MET A 212 -5.15 -8.95 23.87
C MET A 212 -5.92 -8.16 22.81
N ILE A 213 -6.48 -8.83 21.79
CA ILE A 213 -7.21 -8.11 20.73
C ILE A 213 -8.49 -7.45 21.29
N PRO A 214 -9.35 -8.13 22.06
CA PRO A 214 -10.48 -7.47 22.72
C PRO A 214 -10.06 -6.34 23.66
N LEU A 215 -9.00 -6.54 24.45
CA LEU A 215 -8.51 -5.53 25.40
C LEU A 215 -8.03 -4.26 24.69
N LEU A 216 -7.28 -4.40 23.60
CA LEU A 216 -6.80 -3.26 22.79
C LEU A 216 -7.94 -2.57 22.01
N ARG A 217 -9.05 -3.25 21.73
CA ARG A 217 -10.25 -2.62 21.17
C ARG A 217 -10.98 -1.76 22.20
N ILE A 218 -10.94 -2.14 23.47
CA ILE A 218 -11.54 -1.38 24.59
C ILE A 218 -10.66 -0.18 24.96
N PHE A 219 -9.33 -0.37 24.97
CA PHE A 219 -8.34 0.67 25.26
C PHE A 219 -7.52 0.99 24.00
N PRO A 220 -8.12 1.68 23.00
CA PRO A 220 -7.43 1.96 21.75
C PRO A 220 -6.25 2.90 21.98
N ASN A 221 -5.17 2.67 21.23
CA ASN A 221 -4.00 3.54 21.26
C ASN A 221 -4.39 4.97 20.81
N LYS A 222 -4.36 5.92 21.75
CA LYS A 222 -4.76 7.32 21.53
C LYS A 222 -4.01 7.94 20.34
N LYS A 223 -2.69 7.74 20.27
CA LYS A 223 -1.83 8.26 19.20
C LYS A 223 -2.25 7.70 17.83
N GLN A 224 -2.55 6.41 17.76
CA GLN A 224 -3.00 5.78 16.51
C GLN A 224 -4.40 6.29 16.09
N LYS A 225 -5.29 6.51 17.07
CA LYS A 225 -6.62 7.08 16.82
C LYS A 225 -6.53 8.52 16.31
N GLU A 226 -5.65 9.33 16.88
CA GLU A 226 -5.38 10.70 16.42
C GLU A 226 -4.82 10.72 15.00
N LEU A 227 -3.83 9.86 14.70
CA LEU A 227 -3.27 9.71 13.35
C LEU A 227 -4.33 9.33 12.32
N ASN A 228 -5.10 8.27 12.58
CA ASN A 228 -6.15 7.84 11.67
C ASN A 228 -7.24 8.90 11.51
N GLY A 229 -7.59 9.57 12.61
CA GLY A 229 -8.56 10.66 12.62
C GLY A 229 -8.12 11.84 11.77
N PHE A 230 -6.85 12.23 11.84
CA PHE A 230 -6.27 13.27 11.00
C PHE A 230 -6.43 12.93 9.51
N PHE A 231 -5.97 11.75 9.07
CA PHE A 231 -6.06 11.38 7.66
C PHE A 231 -7.49 11.27 7.15
N ILE A 232 -8.40 10.67 7.94
CA ILE A 232 -9.83 10.60 7.60
C ILE A 232 -10.40 12.02 7.46
N GLN A 233 -10.10 12.92 8.40
CA GLN A 233 -10.63 14.28 8.36
C GLN A 233 -10.06 15.07 7.19
N THR A 234 -8.77 14.96 6.90
CA THR A 234 -8.13 15.61 5.75
C THR A 234 -8.78 15.17 4.44
N ILE A 235 -9.03 13.87 4.27
CA ILE A 235 -9.69 13.36 3.05
C ILE A 235 -11.14 13.84 2.98
N LYS A 236 -11.89 13.77 4.08
CA LYS A 236 -13.27 14.26 4.11
C LYS A 236 -13.37 15.75 3.79
N ASN A 237 -12.47 16.56 4.35
CA ASN A 237 -12.39 17.98 4.05
C ASN A 237 -12.05 18.22 2.58
N ALA A 238 -11.12 17.46 2.01
CA ALA A 238 -10.77 17.55 0.58
C ALA A 238 -11.96 17.20 -0.32
N ILE A 239 -12.75 16.18 0.03
CA ILE A 239 -13.98 15.82 -0.69
C ILE A 239 -15.00 16.96 -0.63
N VAL A 240 -15.27 17.50 0.56
CA VAL A 240 -16.22 18.62 0.75
C VAL A 240 -15.79 19.85 -0.05
N TYR A 241 -14.51 20.21 0.02
CA TYR A 241 -13.95 21.35 -0.70
C TYR A 241 -14.13 21.21 -2.22
N ARG A 242 -13.93 20.01 -2.78
CA ARG A 242 -14.12 19.75 -4.21
C ARG A 242 -15.56 19.85 -4.68
N HIS A 243 -16.51 19.44 -3.85
CA HIS A 243 -17.93 19.61 -4.16
C HIS A 243 -18.36 21.07 -4.23
N GLN A 244 -17.62 21.98 -3.55
CA GLN A 244 -17.85 23.43 -3.60
C GLN A 244 -17.20 24.10 -4.82
N GLN A 245 -16.19 23.47 -5.43
CA GLN A 245 -15.51 24.00 -6.61
C GLN A 245 -16.26 23.69 -7.90
N ASP A 246 -16.18 24.62 -8.85
CA ASP A 246 -16.66 24.43 -10.21
C ASP A 246 -15.91 23.30 -10.91
N ALA A 247 -16.61 22.54 -11.75
CA ALA A 247 -16.05 21.35 -12.41
C ALA A 247 -14.81 21.66 -13.28
N ALA A 248 -14.68 22.88 -13.79
CA ALA A 248 -13.54 23.34 -14.57
C ALA A 248 -12.29 23.62 -13.71
N GLU A 249 -12.46 23.92 -12.42
CA GLU A 249 -11.37 24.25 -11.49
C GLU A 249 -10.85 23.03 -10.72
N ARG A 250 -11.54 21.89 -10.80
CA ARG A 250 -11.18 20.67 -10.08
C ARG A 250 -9.87 20.09 -10.62
N ARG A 251 -8.93 19.89 -9.71
CA ARG A 251 -7.65 19.23 -10.00
C ARG A 251 -7.89 17.83 -10.56
N ARG A 252 -7.21 17.49 -11.66
CA ARG A 252 -7.21 16.14 -12.25
C ARG A 252 -6.22 15.26 -11.49
N ASP A 253 -6.69 14.66 -10.41
CA ASP A 253 -5.90 13.81 -9.53
C ASP A 253 -6.66 12.53 -9.14
N PHE A 254 -6.00 11.67 -8.37
CA PHE A 254 -6.55 10.36 -8.02
C PHE A 254 -7.86 10.45 -7.22
N LEU A 255 -7.96 11.39 -6.29
CA LEU A 255 -9.18 11.62 -5.53
C LEU A 255 -10.32 12.09 -6.44
N GLN A 256 -10.03 12.89 -7.47
CA GLN A 256 -11.06 13.34 -8.40
C GLN A 256 -11.61 12.17 -9.21
N TRP A 257 -10.75 11.26 -9.67
CA TRP A 257 -11.22 10.09 -10.40
C TRP A 257 -12.06 9.13 -9.55
N MET A 258 -11.73 9.00 -8.25
CA MET A 258 -12.58 8.24 -7.34
C MET A 258 -13.96 8.88 -7.15
N LEU A 259 -14.02 10.21 -7.10
CA LEU A 259 -15.28 10.96 -7.02
C LEU A 259 -16.08 10.86 -8.32
N ASP A 260 -15.44 11.04 -9.48
CA ASP A 260 -16.07 10.90 -10.80
C ASP A 260 -16.64 9.48 -10.98
N THR A 261 -15.91 8.45 -10.51
CA THR A 261 -16.37 7.06 -10.53
C THR A 261 -17.59 6.84 -9.64
N ARG A 262 -17.66 7.51 -8.48
CA ARG A 262 -18.82 7.48 -7.58
C ARG A 262 -20.02 8.19 -8.22
N ASP A 263 -19.79 9.34 -8.84
CA ASP A 263 -20.82 10.22 -9.40
C ASP A 263 -21.43 9.68 -10.71
N PHE A 264 -20.66 8.93 -11.50
CA PHE A 264 -21.16 8.20 -12.68
C PHE A 264 -22.37 7.29 -12.34
N PHE A 265 -22.43 6.76 -11.11
CA PHE A 265 -23.56 5.94 -10.64
C PHE A 265 -24.75 6.77 -10.13
N PHE A 266 -24.55 8.04 -9.77
CA PHE A 266 -25.64 8.98 -9.44
C PHE A 266 -26.33 9.52 -10.69
N PHE A 267 -25.54 9.88 -11.71
CA PHE A 267 -26.03 10.43 -12.97
C PHE A 267 -25.33 9.74 -14.15
N PRO A 268 -25.88 8.64 -14.70
CA PRO A 268 -25.40 8.14 -15.98
C PRO A 268 -25.70 9.20 -17.04
N ALA A 269 -24.71 10.02 -17.39
CA ALA A 269 -24.84 11.01 -18.44
C ALA A 269 -25.17 10.29 -19.77
N PRO A 270 -26.20 10.72 -20.52
CA PRO A 270 -26.45 10.17 -21.84
C PRO A 270 -25.32 10.64 -22.77
N GLY A 271 -24.34 9.76 -23.06
CA GLY A 271 -23.33 10.01 -24.09
C GLY A 271 -21.86 9.73 -23.74
N CYS A 272 -21.51 9.33 -22.51
CA CYS A 272 -20.12 8.92 -22.19
C CYS A 272 -19.96 7.40 -22.25
N SER A 273 -20.10 6.82 -23.44
CA SER A 273 -19.81 5.39 -23.69
C SER A 273 -18.35 5.10 -24.04
N ASP A 274 -17.48 6.11 -24.11
CA ASP A 274 -16.14 5.96 -24.69
C ASP A 274 -15.02 5.65 -23.68
N VAL A 275 -15.35 5.36 -22.41
CA VAL A 275 -14.34 5.04 -21.38
C VAL A 275 -14.34 3.54 -21.06
N ILE A 276 -14.17 2.70 -22.08
CA ILE A 276 -13.67 1.33 -21.93
C ILE A 276 -12.56 1.15 -22.97
N GLY A 277 -11.30 1.21 -22.52
CA GLY A 277 -10.16 0.81 -23.33
C GLY A 277 -10.24 -0.69 -23.68
N PRO A 278 -9.79 -1.11 -24.88
CA PRO A 278 -9.93 -2.47 -25.36
C PRO A 278 -8.88 -3.38 -24.71
N SER A 279 -9.13 -3.86 -23.49
CA SER A 279 -8.38 -5.01 -22.95
C SER A 279 -9.15 -5.86 -21.93
N ALA A 280 -10.44 -5.61 -21.73
CA ALA A 280 -11.33 -6.61 -21.16
C ALA A 280 -12.10 -7.22 -22.33
N ALA A 281 -11.87 -8.51 -22.62
CA ALA A 281 -12.75 -9.26 -23.51
C ALA A 281 -14.21 -8.96 -23.11
N PRO A 282 -15.09 -8.59 -24.04
CA PRO A 282 -16.45 -8.21 -23.70
C PRO A 282 -17.14 -9.43 -23.09
N ARG A 283 -17.47 -9.36 -21.80
CA ARG A 283 -18.49 -10.24 -21.24
C ARG A 283 -19.80 -9.83 -21.89
N GLN A 284 -20.15 -10.51 -22.98
CA GLN A 284 -21.49 -10.53 -23.52
C GLN A 284 -22.41 -11.00 -22.39
N ASN A 285 -23.08 -10.05 -21.72
CA ASN A 285 -24.30 -10.18 -20.88
C ASN A 285 -24.44 -9.11 -19.77
N GLU A 286 -23.89 -7.90 -19.91
CA GLU A 286 -24.33 -6.78 -19.06
C GLU A 286 -25.01 -5.71 -19.89
N ALA A 287 -26.35 -5.74 -19.87
CA ALA A 287 -27.21 -4.68 -20.41
C ALA A 287 -27.02 -3.36 -19.63
N PRO A 288 -27.31 -2.20 -20.25
CA PRO A 288 -27.27 -0.90 -19.58
C PRO A 288 -28.07 -0.90 -18.27
N LEU A 289 -27.59 -0.20 -17.25
CA LEU A 289 -28.09 -0.16 -15.86
C LEU A 289 -29.49 0.50 -15.67
N VAL A 290 -30.34 0.48 -16.69
CA VAL A 290 -31.72 0.95 -16.63
C VAL A 290 -32.57 -0.15 -16.00
N GLY A 291 -33.01 0.04 -14.74
CA GLY A 291 -34.05 -0.80 -14.11
C GLY A 291 -33.71 -1.59 -12.85
N ARG A 292 -32.53 -1.43 -12.23
CA ARG A 292 -32.19 -2.14 -10.97
C ARG A 292 -32.66 -1.40 -9.70
N THR A 293 -32.97 -2.17 -8.66
CA THR A 293 -33.44 -1.69 -7.35
C THR A 293 -32.40 -0.79 -6.66
N PRO A 294 -32.82 0.18 -5.80
CA PRO A 294 -31.90 1.07 -5.09
C PRO A 294 -30.84 0.35 -4.24
N SER A 295 -31.16 -0.84 -3.73
CA SER A 295 -30.27 -1.67 -2.91
C SER A 295 -29.05 -2.19 -3.69
N GLU A 296 -29.25 -2.64 -4.94
CA GLU A 296 -28.15 -3.11 -5.79
C GLU A 296 -27.22 -1.98 -6.25
N LYS A 297 -27.77 -0.77 -6.45
CA LYS A 297 -26.98 0.42 -6.78
C LYS A 297 -26.11 0.83 -5.59
N ALA A 298 -26.68 0.88 -4.38
CA ALA A 298 -25.95 1.20 -3.16
C ALA A 298 -24.83 0.19 -2.85
N GLN A 299 -25.05 -1.10 -3.13
CA GLN A 299 -24.06 -2.16 -2.94
C GLN A 299 -22.89 -2.07 -3.92
N LYS A 300 -23.07 -1.41 -5.05
CA LYS A 300 -22.01 -1.18 -6.04
C LYS A 300 -21.26 0.13 -5.81
N MET A 301 -21.85 1.20 -5.28
CA MET A 301 -21.10 2.47 -5.16
C MET A 301 -19.90 2.42 -4.20
N LEU A 302 -18.86 3.23 -4.46
CA LEU A 302 -17.77 3.49 -3.51
C LEU A 302 -18.31 4.30 -2.33
N THR A 303 -18.08 3.82 -1.12
CA THR A 303 -18.39 4.55 0.11
C THR A 303 -17.31 5.59 0.40
N GLU A 304 -17.65 6.64 1.17
CA GLU A 304 -16.66 7.63 1.61
C GLU A 304 -15.53 7.01 2.43
N ASP A 305 -15.84 5.98 3.22
CA ASP A 305 -14.85 5.24 3.99
C ASP A 305 -13.89 4.48 3.08
N GLU A 306 -14.36 3.90 1.97
CA GLU A 306 -13.49 3.24 1.00
C GLU A 306 -12.68 4.23 0.17
N ILE A 307 -13.26 5.39 -0.19
CA ILE A 307 -12.51 6.49 -0.83
C ILE A 307 -11.38 6.93 0.09
N ALA A 308 -11.68 7.13 1.39
CA ALA A 308 -10.67 7.45 2.39
C ALA A 308 -9.63 6.33 2.55
N GLY A 309 -10.08 5.08 2.55
CA GLY A 309 -9.21 3.90 2.60
C GLY A 309 -8.25 3.81 1.42
N GLN A 310 -8.71 4.11 0.19
CA GLN A 310 -7.86 4.11 -0.99
C GLN A 310 -6.87 5.28 -0.97
N ALA A 311 -7.33 6.51 -0.69
CA ALA A 311 -6.44 7.67 -0.61
C ALA A 311 -5.34 7.44 0.45
N PHE A 312 -5.69 6.90 1.61
CA PHE A 312 -4.72 6.55 2.64
C PHE A 312 -3.76 5.43 2.23
N LEU A 313 -4.25 4.41 1.52
CA LEU A 313 -3.38 3.37 0.98
C LEU A 313 -2.38 3.94 -0.02
N PHE A 314 -2.82 4.81 -0.92
CA PHE A 314 -1.97 5.44 -1.92
C PHE A 314 -0.88 6.29 -1.27
N LEU A 315 -1.24 7.01 -0.20
CA LEU A 315 -0.27 7.69 0.66
C LEU A 315 0.85 6.78 1.11
N ILE A 316 0.45 5.66 1.71
CA ILE A 316 1.40 4.78 2.37
C ILE A 316 2.25 4.00 1.36
N ALA A 317 1.60 3.47 0.33
CA ALA A 317 2.26 2.71 -0.71
C ALA A 317 3.21 3.58 -1.53
N GLY A 318 2.79 4.80 -1.90
CA GLY A 318 3.58 5.69 -2.74
C GLY A 318 4.76 6.35 -2.03
N TYR A 319 4.70 6.52 -0.71
CA TYR A 319 5.77 7.16 0.06
C TYR A 319 6.99 6.24 0.23
N GLU A 320 6.88 5.20 1.06
CA GLU A 320 8.05 4.44 1.54
C GLU A 320 8.70 3.60 0.43
N THR A 321 7.89 3.00 -0.45
CA THR A 321 8.39 2.11 -1.51
C THR A 321 9.18 2.89 -2.55
N THR A 322 8.68 4.05 -2.96
CA THR A 322 9.34 4.93 -3.93
C THR A 322 10.60 5.53 -3.32
N THR A 323 10.56 5.98 -2.05
CA THR A 323 11.75 6.50 -1.36
C THR A 323 12.84 5.44 -1.34
N SER A 324 12.52 4.24 -0.89
CA SER A 324 13.49 3.14 -0.76
C SER A 324 14.07 2.78 -2.13
N THR A 325 13.23 2.68 -3.16
CA THR A 325 13.66 2.34 -4.52
C THR A 325 14.61 3.39 -5.09
N LEU A 326 14.26 4.68 -4.98
CA LEU A 326 15.12 5.77 -5.45
C LEU A 326 16.43 5.83 -4.66
N SER A 327 16.38 5.62 -3.35
CA SER A 327 17.57 5.62 -2.50
C SER A 327 18.53 4.49 -2.87
N PHE A 328 18.03 3.26 -3.04
CA PHE A 328 18.84 2.13 -3.49
C PHE A 328 19.38 2.32 -4.90
N ALA A 329 18.56 2.82 -5.83
CA ALA A 329 19.01 3.11 -7.19
C ALA A 329 20.16 4.13 -7.19
N THR A 330 20.01 5.24 -6.47
CA THR A 330 21.05 6.27 -6.38
C THR A 330 22.31 5.78 -5.67
N TYR A 331 22.17 4.97 -4.62
CA TYR A 331 23.31 4.31 -3.97
C TYR A 331 24.08 3.42 -4.95
N LEU A 332 23.36 2.60 -5.72
CA LEU A 332 23.97 1.72 -6.72
C LEU A 332 24.65 2.52 -7.85
N LEU A 333 24.04 3.59 -8.33
CA LEU A 333 24.66 4.47 -9.34
C LEU A 333 25.93 5.13 -8.78
N ALA A 334 25.87 5.70 -7.58
CA ALA A 334 27.02 6.36 -6.96
C ALA A 334 28.19 5.41 -6.66
N THR A 335 27.91 4.13 -6.43
CA THR A 335 28.94 3.09 -6.17
C THR A 335 29.38 2.34 -7.42
N ASN A 336 28.75 2.57 -8.58
CA ASN A 336 29.10 1.97 -9.87
C ASN A 336 29.18 3.06 -10.96
N PRO A 337 30.28 3.83 -11.02
CA PRO A 337 30.40 5.00 -11.90
C PRO A 337 30.17 4.70 -13.38
N GLU A 338 30.58 3.52 -13.86
CA GLU A 338 30.34 3.08 -15.25
C GLU A 338 28.85 3.00 -15.60
N CYS A 339 28.02 2.54 -14.67
CA CYS A 339 26.57 2.46 -14.82
C CYS A 339 25.97 3.87 -14.77
N GLN A 340 26.46 4.72 -13.87
CA GLN A 340 26.03 6.11 -13.77
C GLN A 340 26.31 6.89 -15.07
N GLU A 341 27.53 6.82 -15.60
CA GLU A 341 27.90 7.47 -16.86
C GLU A 341 27.10 6.94 -18.05
N LYS A 342 26.77 5.64 -18.07
CA LYS A 342 25.96 5.05 -19.13
C LYS A 342 24.54 5.60 -19.12
N VAL A 343 23.91 5.67 -17.95
CA VAL A 343 22.54 6.23 -17.81
C VAL A 343 22.52 7.71 -18.14
N LEU A 344 23.52 8.49 -17.69
CA LEU A 344 23.62 9.91 -18.04
C LEU A 344 23.72 10.11 -19.56
N ARG A 345 24.57 9.33 -20.24
CA ARG A 345 24.67 9.37 -21.71
C ARG A 345 23.35 9.04 -22.40
N GLU A 346 22.63 8.03 -21.93
CA GLU A 346 21.32 7.66 -22.50
C GLU A 346 20.29 8.79 -22.35
N VAL A 347 20.27 9.45 -21.19
CA VAL A 347 19.41 10.62 -20.94
C VAL A 347 19.79 11.79 -21.85
N ASP A 348 21.08 12.12 -21.95
CA ASP A 348 21.57 13.21 -22.80
C ASP A 348 21.25 12.96 -24.28
N GLU A 349 21.43 11.72 -24.76
CA GLU A 349 21.07 11.32 -26.12
C GLU A 349 19.57 11.40 -26.39
N PHE A 350 18.74 11.04 -25.40
CA PHE A 350 17.29 11.16 -25.51
C PHE A 350 16.85 12.61 -25.60
N SER A 351 17.37 13.47 -24.71
CA SER A 351 17.09 14.92 -24.66
C SER A 351 17.66 15.71 -25.84
N ALA A 352 18.69 15.20 -26.52
CA ALA A 352 19.19 15.81 -27.75
C ALA A 352 18.29 15.50 -28.96
N LYS A 353 17.51 14.41 -28.91
CA LYS A 353 16.66 13.94 -30.02
C LYS A 353 15.20 14.40 -29.93
N HIS A 354 14.72 14.74 -28.74
CA HIS A 354 13.33 15.14 -28.45
C HIS A 354 13.33 16.43 -27.65
#